data_AF-A0A6A6ZUR1-F1
#
_entry.id   AF-A0A6A6ZUR1-F1
#
_cell.length_a   1.000
_cell.length_b   1.000
_cell.length_c   1.000
_cell.angle_alpha   90.00
_cell.angle_beta   90.00
_cell.angle_gamma   90.00
#
_symmetry.space_group_name_H-M   'P 1'
#
loop_
_entity.id
_entity.type
_entity.pdbx_description
1 polymer ?
#
loop_
_entity_poly.entity_id
_entity_poly.type
_entity_poly.pdbx_seq_one_letter_code
_entity_poly.pdbx_strand_id
1 'polypeptide(L)'
;MAPSLGKRKRISRKDLEWPSPSPSLSSDSGDCEGEDVQAIFRRAFEGKFKPLPTEHKKPKIEDKEVVQDKETEDDDSDWSGLSDEEDEVEVVEFKDARLDPDEDSRAEMKAFMSSKPPTSTSAPSKSLTVKKKQDDSELSEVTNLKNDQALQKLLRESHLLSTSSSGTSTPSLSATGIARHKSTDLHLQSLGAKGSVFTQKKMPMAQRKHMVQKARTTEEKRRAAAKEAGIILERPTMGTSAGKRDANRKREQAVGLPSVGKFRGGTLSLSKKDVRSITGGGSKDKGKAKKGRR
;
A
#
# COMPACT_ATOMS: atom_id res chain seq x y z
N MET A 1 -54.21 -4.57 -32.52
CA MET A 1 -54.40 -3.10 -32.39
C MET A 1 -53.03 -2.48 -32.15
N ALA A 2 -52.52 -1.70 -33.10
CA ALA A 2 -51.19 -1.11 -33.05
C ALA A 2 -51.23 0.28 -32.38
N PRO A 3 -50.29 0.63 -31.47
CA PRO A 3 -50.29 1.94 -30.82
C PRO A 3 -49.72 3.03 -31.74
N SER A 4 -50.50 4.08 -31.97
CA SER A 4 -50.09 5.28 -32.72
C SER A 4 -49.06 6.09 -31.92
N LEU A 5 -47.83 6.18 -32.42
CA LEU A 5 -46.77 7.01 -31.85
C LEU A 5 -47.13 8.50 -32.03
N GLY A 6 -47.37 9.19 -30.91
CA GLY A 6 -47.67 10.62 -30.87
C GLY A 6 -46.51 11.46 -31.42
N LYS A 7 -46.86 12.39 -32.32
CA LYS A 7 -45.93 13.35 -32.93
C LYS A 7 -45.38 14.29 -31.85
N ARG A 8 -44.12 14.10 -31.43
CA ARG A 8 -43.40 15.11 -30.64
C ARG A 8 -42.94 16.22 -31.58
N LYS A 9 -43.29 17.46 -31.25
CA LYS A 9 -42.85 18.67 -31.96
C LYS A 9 -41.31 18.73 -31.91
N ARG A 10 -40.68 18.84 -33.08
CA ARG A 10 -39.26 19.19 -33.19
C ARG A 10 -39.11 20.65 -32.74
N ILE A 11 -38.32 20.88 -31.70
CA ILE A 11 -37.91 22.20 -31.26
C ILE A 11 -37.06 22.80 -32.39
N SER A 12 -37.40 24.00 -32.85
CA SER A 12 -36.71 24.65 -33.95
C SER A 12 -35.48 25.38 -33.41
N ARG A 13 -34.40 25.48 -34.22
CA ARG A 13 -33.13 26.13 -33.83
C ARG A 13 -33.30 27.57 -33.32
N LYS A 14 -34.39 28.23 -33.71
CA LYS A 14 -34.75 29.60 -33.29
C LYS A 14 -35.21 29.69 -31.83
N ASP A 15 -35.70 28.60 -31.24
CA ASP A 15 -36.16 28.57 -29.83
C ASP A 15 -35.02 28.31 -28.83
N LEU A 16 -33.81 27.97 -29.32
CA LEU A 16 -32.59 27.78 -28.52
C LEU A 16 -31.71 29.04 -28.46
N GLU A 17 -32.05 30.08 -29.21
CA GLU A 17 -31.32 31.36 -29.26
C GLU A 17 -32.09 32.42 -28.46
N TRP A 18 -32.16 32.25 -27.14
CA TRP A 18 -32.37 33.38 -26.24
C TRP A 18 -31.01 33.78 -25.65
N PRO A 19 -30.57 35.04 -25.84
CA PRO A 19 -29.30 35.49 -25.30
C PRO A 19 -29.43 35.68 -23.79
N SER A 20 -28.65 34.92 -23.03
CA SER A 20 -28.35 35.23 -21.63
C SER A 20 -27.68 36.62 -21.55
N PRO A 21 -28.04 37.47 -20.57
CA PRO A 21 -27.40 38.77 -20.38
C PRO A 21 -26.02 38.58 -19.79
N SER A 22 -25.00 38.58 -20.64
CA SER A 22 -23.60 38.74 -20.27
C SER A 22 -22.96 39.73 -21.24
N PRO A 23 -22.23 40.75 -20.75
CA PRO A 23 -21.65 41.77 -21.61
C PRO A 23 -20.46 41.16 -22.36
N SER A 24 -20.59 41.04 -23.67
CA SER A 24 -19.47 40.74 -24.57
C SER A 24 -18.83 42.06 -25.01
N LEU A 25 -17.61 42.32 -24.54
CA LEU A 25 -16.72 43.29 -25.18
C LEU A 25 -16.06 42.61 -26.38
N SER A 26 -16.21 43.28 -27.52
CA SER A 26 -15.71 42.91 -28.83
C SER A 26 -14.21 43.16 -28.96
N SER A 27 -13.57 42.22 -29.65
CA SER A 27 -12.22 42.23 -30.24
C SER A 27 -11.78 43.60 -30.81
N ASP A 28 -10.66 44.14 -30.32
CA ASP A 28 -9.62 44.78 -31.15
C ASP A 28 -8.30 45.01 -30.37
N SER A 29 -7.17 44.84 -31.05
CA SER A 29 -5.78 45.19 -30.67
C SER A 29 -5.04 44.38 -29.59
N GLY A 30 -3.80 44.01 -29.92
CA GLY A 30 -2.93 43.09 -29.19
C GLY A 30 -2.13 43.71 -28.04
N ASP A 31 -1.47 42.81 -27.31
CA ASP A 31 -0.42 43.05 -26.30
C ASP A 31 -0.75 43.79 -24.99
N CYS A 32 -2.01 44.15 -24.69
CA CYS A 32 -2.35 44.84 -23.42
C CYS A 32 -3.26 44.07 -22.43
N GLU A 33 -3.92 42.97 -22.80
CA GLU A 33 -4.89 42.28 -21.91
C GLU A 33 -4.25 41.50 -20.74
N GLY A 34 -2.99 41.09 -20.87
CA GLY A 34 -2.29 40.32 -19.84
C GLY A 34 -2.08 41.11 -18.54
N GLU A 35 -1.87 42.41 -18.65
CA GLU A 35 -1.67 43.31 -17.51
C GLU A 35 -3.00 43.58 -16.77
N ASP A 36 -4.10 43.68 -17.51
CA ASP A 36 -5.42 44.00 -16.95
C ASP A 36 -5.98 42.81 -16.14
N VAL A 37 -5.79 41.58 -16.63
CA VAL A 37 -6.15 40.36 -15.89
C VAL A 37 -5.31 40.21 -14.61
N GLN A 38 -4.01 40.51 -14.66
CA GLN A 38 -3.15 40.49 -13.48
C GLN A 38 -3.54 41.58 -12.46
N ALA A 39 -3.93 42.77 -12.92
CA ALA A 39 -4.42 43.85 -12.07
C ALA A 39 -5.73 43.46 -11.35
N ILE A 40 -6.64 42.78 -12.05
CA ILE A 40 -7.89 42.25 -11.46
C ILE A 40 -7.57 41.22 -10.37
N PHE A 41 -6.64 40.30 -10.62
CA PHE A 41 -6.23 39.31 -9.61
C PHE A 41 -5.51 39.95 -8.42
N ARG A 42 -4.63 40.94 -8.63
CA ARG A 42 -3.98 41.69 -7.54
C ARG A 42 -5.01 42.40 -6.67
N ARG A 43 -5.97 43.11 -7.27
CA ARG A 43 -7.04 43.81 -6.53
C ARG A 43 -7.91 42.85 -5.72
N ALA A 44 -8.25 41.69 -6.28
CA ALA A 44 -9.01 40.66 -5.57
C ALA A 44 -8.20 40.00 -4.43
N PHE A 45 -6.89 39.88 -4.60
CA PHE A 45 -5.98 39.34 -3.60
C PHE A 45 -5.77 40.33 -2.45
N GLU A 46 -5.48 41.61 -2.73
CA GLU A 46 -5.32 42.67 -1.74
C GLU A 46 -6.60 42.92 -0.91
N GLY A 47 -7.77 42.76 -1.54
CA GLY A 47 -9.06 42.84 -0.82
C GLY A 47 -9.29 41.70 0.17
N LYS A 48 -8.72 40.52 -0.10
CA LYS A 48 -8.82 39.33 0.78
C LYS A 48 -7.69 39.22 1.79
N PHE A 49 -6.52 39.74 1.43
CA PHE A 49 -5.31 39.71 2.23
C PHE A 49 -4.80 41.14 2.36
N LYS A 50 -5.10 41.77 3.50
CA LYS A 50 -4.48 43.05 3.85
C LYS A 50 -2.97 42.85 3.85
N PRO A 51 -2.19 43.65 3.09
CA PRO A 51 -0.75 43.52 3.09
C PRO A 51 -0.23 43.72 4.52
N LEU A 52 0.60 42.78 4.98
CA LEU A 52 1.26 42.87 6.28
C LEU A 52 2.12 44.16 6.29
N PRO A 53 2.15 44.92 7.40
CA PRO A 53 2.99 46.11 7.49
C PRO A 53 4.45 45.72 7.28
N THR A 54 5.01 46.12 6.16
CA THR A 54 6.41 45.87 5.80
C THR A 54 7.29 46.86 6.57
N GLU A 55 8.04 46.39 7.55
CA GLU A 55 9.17 47.16 8.08
C GLU A 55 10.24 47.29 7.00
N HIS A 56 10.59 48.51 6.63
CA HIS A 56 11.58 48.82 5.60
C HIS A 56 12.98 48.33 6.03
N LYS A 57 13.35 47.11 5.65
CA LYS A 57 14.74 46.65 5.73
C LYS A 57 15.53 47.22 4.55
N LYS A 58 16.58 47.96 4.88
CA LYS A 58 17.50 48.63 3.94
C LYS A 58 18.13 47.61 2.96
N PRO A 59 18.37 47.98 1.69
CA PRO A 59 18.82 47.05 0.68
C PRO A 59 20.29 46.65 0.89
N LYS A 60 20.58 45.35 0.90
CA LYS A 60 21.93 44.79 0.74
C LYS A 60 21.91 43.80 -0.44
N ILE A 61 22.29 44.34 -1.59
CA ILE A 61 23.05 43.81 -2.74
C ILE A 61 23.35 42.28 -2.73
N GLU A 62 22.86 41.62 -3.78
CA GLU A 62 23.41 40.56 -4.69
C GLU A 62 24.59 39.70 -4.17
N ASP A 63 24.70 38.37 -4.33
CA ASP A 63 24.53 37.55 -5.53
C ASP A 63 24.58 36.02 -5.18
N LYS A 64 23.85 35.24 -5.99
CA LYS A 64 24.04 33.86 -6.52
C LYS A 64 24.60 32.66 -5.71
N GLU A 65 23.79 31.59 -5.81
CA GLU A 65 24.05 30.13 -5.95
C GLU A 65 25.47 29.57 -5.75
N VAL A 66 25.62 28.55 -4.90
CA VAL A 66 26.63 27.48 -5.08
C VAL A 66 26.10 26.11 -4.65
N VAL A 67 26.22 25.17 -5.59
CA VAL A 67 26.09 23.72 -5.51
C VAL A 67 27.48 23.11 -5.20
N GLN A 68 27.52 22.21 -4.22
CA GLN A 68 28.27 20.94 -4.15
C GLN A 68 29.79 20.83 -4.48
N ASP A 69 30.53 20.40 -3.45
CA ASP A 69 31.68 19.46 -3.36
C ASP A 69 33.03 19.67 -4.10
N LYS A 70 34.11 19.50 -3.28
CA LYS A 70 35.44 18.86 -3.47
C LYS A 70 36.72 19.70 -3.62
N GLU A 71 37.78 19.12 -2.99
CA GLU A 71 39.25 19.31 -3.09
C GLU A 71 39.85 20.47 -2.25
N THR A 72 40.51 20.20 -1.12
CA THR A 72 41.91 19.78 -0.84
C THR A 72 43.01 20.81 -1.11
N GLU A 73 43.83 20.97 -0.08
CA GLU A 73 45.27 21.35 -0.03
C GLU A 73 45.69 22.81 0.18
N ASP A 74 46.76 22.90 1.00
CA ASP A 74 47.65 24.01 1.36
C ASP A 74 47.07 25.18 2.18
N ASP A 75 47.76 25.78 3.15
CA ASP A 75 49.05 25.63 3.85
C ASP A 75 48.91 26.60 5.05
N ASP A 76 49.63 26.38 6.15
CA ASP A 76 50.16 27.43 7.05
C ASP A 76 50.61 26.82 8.38
N SER A 77 51.94 26.81 8.50
CA SER A 77 52.76 26.44 9.63
C SER A 77 52.66 27.41 10.83
N ASP A 78 53.34 27.02 11.92
CA ASP A 78 53.78 27.81 13.09
C ASP A 78 52.90 27.85 14.35
N TRP A 79 53.10 26.87 15.22
CA TRP A 79 53.26 27.14 16.66
C TRP A 79 54.26 26.18 17.31
N SER A 80 55.56 26.42 17.11
CA SER A 80 56.64 25.80 17.89
C SER A 80 57.11 26.75 18.99
N GLY A 81 56.81 26.42 20.24
CA GLY A 81 57.33 27.17 21.38
C GLY A 81 56.84 26.62 22.71
N LEU A 82 57.63 25.73 23.29
CA LEU A 82 58.04 25.72 24.71
C LEU A 82 58.98 24.53 24.90
N SER A 83 60.28 24.83 24.96
CA SER A 83 61.32 23.92 25.42
C SER A 83 61.47 24.03 26.93
N ASP A 84 61.82 22.88 27.51
CA ASP A 84 62.76 22.70 28.61
C ASP A 84 62.23 22.60 30.05
N GLU A 85 62.87 21.67 30.75
CA GLU A 85 62.89 21.37 32.19
C GLU A 85 61.67 20.67 32.84
N GLU A 86 61.84 19.34 32.97
CA GLU A 86 61.76 18.60 34.23
C GLU A 86 60.63 18.98 35.21
N ASP A 87 59.41 18.56 34.88
CA ASP A 87 58.41 18.12 35.86
C ASP A 87 57.48 17.13 35.14
N GLU A 88 57.58 15.83 35.47
CA GLU A 88 56.62 14.83 34.99
C GLU A 88 55.28 15.07 35.69
N VAL A 89 54.45 15.94 35.12
CA VAL A 89 53.12 16.25 35.65
C VAL A 89 52.22 15.03 35.48
N GLU A 90 51.89 14.37 36.58
CA GLU A 90 50.91 13.29 36.61
C GLU A 90 49.49 13.86 36.47
N VAL A 91 49.02 13.97 35.23
CA VAL A 91 47.66 14.43 34.93
C VAL A 91 46.69 13.27 35.16
N VAL A 92 46.10 13.20 36.36
CA VAL A 92 44.97 12.29 36.63
C VAL A 92 43.69 12.92 36.11
N GLU A 93 43.33 12.56 34.87
CA GLU A 93 42.06 12.93 34.27
C GLU A 93 40.93 12.09 34.89
N PHE A 94 40.20 12.65 35.86
CA PHE A 94 38.91 12.10 36.25
C PHE A 94 37.90 12.42 35.15
N LYS A 95 37.79 11.52 34.17
CA LYS A 95 36.59 11.46 33.35
C LYS A 95 35.46 11.09 34.30
N ASP A 96 34.71 12.11 34.71
CA ASP A 96 33.43 11.96 35.38
C ASP A 96 32.53 11.18 34.41
N ALA A 97 32.69 9.86 34.40
CA ALA A 97 31.67 8.96 33.96
C ALA A 97 30.55 9.17 34.98
N ARG A 98 29.70 10.17 34.70
CA ARG A 98 28.31 10.11 35.13
C ARG A 98 27.80 8.83 34.53
N LEU A 99 28.00 7.74 35.26
CA LEU A 99 27.44 6.45 34.98
C LEU A 99 25.94 6.72 34.95
N ASP A 100 25.39 6.86 33.75
CA ASP A 100 23.96 6.75 33.56
C ASP A 100 23.59 5.45 34.26
N PRO A 101 22.74 5.48 35.30
CA PRO A 101 22.53 4.32 36.14
C PRO A 101 22.05 3.20 35.23
N ASP A 102 22.88 2.16 35.08
CA ASP A 102 22.55 1.00 34.27
C ASP A 102 21.17 0.50 34.71
N GLU A 103 20.28 0.14 33.78
CA GLU A 103 18.92 -0.32 34.12
C GLU A 103 18.95 -1.51 35.12
N ASP A 104 20.05 -2.26 35.12
CA ASP A 104 20.38 -3.31 36.08
C ASP A 104 20.52 -2.76 37.51
N SER A 105 21.11 -1.57 37.70
CA SER A 105 21.17 -0.90 39.01
C SER A 105 19.78 -0.59 39.58
N ARG A 106 18.79 -0.30 38.72
CA ARG A 106 17.41 -0.06 39.15
C ARG A 106 16.68 -1.35 39.51
N ALA A 107 16.97 -2.44 38.79
CA ALA A 107 16.46 -3.77 39.08
C ALA A 107 17.08 -4.35 40.36
N GLU A 108 18.38 -4.16 40.55
CA GLU A 108 19.15 -4.55 41.72
C GLU A 108 18.78 -3.73 42.95
N MET A 109 18.65 -2.41 42.82
CA MET A 109 18.18 -1.54 43.90
C MET A 109 16.74 -1.90 44.31
N LYS A 110 15.87 -2.25 43.35
CA LYS A 110 14.53 -2.78 43.66
C LYS A 110 14.59 -4.13 44.38
N ALA A 111 15.46 -5.04 43.95
CA ALA A 111 15.63 -6.34 44.61
C ALA A 111 16.15 -6.16 46.05
N PHE A 112 17.15 -5.30 46.23
CA PHE A 112 17.81 -5.03 47.50
C PHE A 112 16.93 -4.24 48.48
N MET A 113 16.18 -3.24 48.01
CA MET A 113 15.29 -2.43 48.86
C MET A 113 13.91 -3.04 49.06
N SER A 114 13.55 -4.10 48.32
CA SER A 114 12.30 -4.82 48.58
C SER A 114 12.45 -5.71 49.81
N SER A 115 11.39 -5.82 50.61
CA SER A 115 11.35 -6.67 51.82
C SER A 115 11.43 -8.18 51.53
N LYS A 116 11.69 -8.58 50.29
CA LYS A 116 11.79 -9.97 49.85
C LYS A 116 13.28 -10.34 49.80
N PRO A 117 13.75 -11.34 50.57
CA PRO A 117 15.16 -11.71 50.57
C PRO A 117 15.58 -12.19 49.18
N PRO A 118 16.79 -11.82 48.70
CA PRO A 118 17.28 -12.27 47.40
C PRO A 118 17.44 -13.79 47.42
N THR A 119 16.60 -14.50 46.67
CA THR A 119 16.65 -15.96 46.57
C THR A 119 17.79 -16.35 45.61
N SER A 120 18.74 -17.16 46.08
CA SER A 120 19.94 -17.66 45.37
C SER A 120 19.65 -18.58 44.15
N THR A 121 18.47 -18.46 43.53
CA THR A 121 18.09 -19.25 42.36
C THR A 121 17.74 -18.31 41.22
N SER A 122 18.79 -17.78 40.59
CA SER A 122 18.74 -17.36 39.20
C SER A 122 18.24 -18.56 38.39
N ALA A 123 16.95 -18.55 38.03
CA ALA A 123 16.38 -19.57 37.18
C ALA A 123 16.75 -19.22 35.72
N PRO A 124 17.44 -20.11 34.99
CA PRO A 124 17.77 -19.83 33.60
C PRO A 124 16.48 -19.73 32.78
N SER A 125 16.40 -18.65 32.01
CA SER A 125 15.34 -18.42 31.04
C SER A 125 15.23 -19.61 30.08
N LYS A 126 14.01 -20.15 29.95
CA LYS A 126 13.71 -21.27 29.06
C LYS A 126 13.86 -20.79 27.62
N SER A 127 14.87 -21.29 26.92
CA SER A 127 15.05 -21.07 25.49
C SER A 127 13.92 -21.75 24.71
N LEU A 128 13.10 -20.93 24.06
CA LEU A 128 12.06 -21.39 23.17
C LEU A 128 12.69 -21.99 21.92
N THR A 129 12.22 -23.18 21.57
CA THR A 129 12.57 -23.96 20.38
C THR A 129 12.49 -23.13 19.10
N VAL A 130 13.61 -23.05 18.38
CA VAL A 130 13.73 -22.45 17.05
C VAL A 130 12.82 -23.21 16.06
N LYS A 131 11.71 -22.59 15.69
CA LYS A 131 11.03 -22.96 14.44
C LYS A 131 11.82 -22.36 13.29
N LYS A 132 12.06 -23.20 12.29
CA LYS A 132 12.61 -22.94 10.95
C LYS A 132 12.63 -21.43 10.62
N LYS A 133 13.83 -20.83 10.59
CA LYS A 133 14.07 -19.46 10.15
C LYS A 133 13.48 -19.29 8.74
N GLN A 134 12.33 -18.65 8.68
CA GLN A 134 11.94 -17.88 7.53
C GLN A 134 12.80 -16.62 7.62
N ASP A 135 13.42 -16.18 6.52
CA ASP A 135 14.39 -15.09 6.54
C ASP A 135 13.85 -13.91 7.36
N ASP A 136 14.50 -13.62 8.49
CA ASP A 136 14.06 -12.58 9.43
C ASP A 136 13.93 -11.21 8.72
N SER A 137 14.69 -11.01 7.63
CA SER A 137 14.56 -9.87 6.72
C SER A 137 13.18 -9.79 6.08
N GLU A 138 12.69 -10.87 5.45
CA GLU A 138 11.38 -10.86 4.78
C GLU A 138 10.24 -10.61 5.77
N LEU A 139 10.36 -11.17 6.98
CA LEU A 139 9.37 -10.93 8.04
C LEU A 139 9.41 -9.47 8.49
N SER A 140 10.60 -8.90 8.68
CA SER A 140 10.77 -7.49 9.06
C SER A 140 10.28 -6.54 7.96
N GLU A 141 10.59 -6.81 6.69
CA GLU A 141 10.13 -6.05 5.52
C GLU A 141 8.61 -6.08 5.40
N VAL A 142 7.99 -7.25 5.57
CA VAL A 142 6.52 -7.37 5.57
C VAL A 142 5.91 -6.61 6.74
N THR A 143 6.54 -6.59 7.92
CA THR A 143 6.06 -5.78 9.05
C THR A 143 6.23 -4.29 8.81
N ASN A 144 7.35 -3.86 8.22
CA ASN A 144 7.61 -2.47 7.87
C ASN A 144 6.62 -1.98 6.82
N LEU A 145 6.38 -2.77 5.78
CA LEU A 145 5.36 -2.48 4.76
C LEU A 145 3.98 -2.39 5.38
N LYS A 146 3.61 -3.25 6.35
CA LYS A 146 2.31 -3.17 7.04
C LYS A 146 2.15 -1.88 7.84
N ASN A 147 3.23 -1.37 8.42
CA ASN A 147 3.23 -0.17 9.24
C ASN A 147 3.27 1.11 8.39
N ASP A 148 3.92 1.07 7.22
CA ASP A 148 4.03 2.22 6.31
C ASP A 148 2.86 2.29 5.31
N GLN A 149 1.83 3.06 5.68
CA GLN A 149 0.66 3.28 4.84
C GLN A 149 0.96 4.12 3.59
N ALA A 150 1.94 5.04 3.67
CA ALA A 150 2.31 5.88 2.53
C ALA A 150 2.98 5.05 1.45
N LEU A 151 3.89 4.15 1.84
CA LEU A 151 4.55 3.20 0.94
C LEU A 151 3.55 2.19 0.35
N GLN A 152 2.65 1.63 1.16
CA GLN A 152 1.58 0.77 0.64
C GLN A 152 0.75 1.48 -0.43
N LYS A 153 0.37 2.74 -0.17
CA LYS A 153 -0.42 3.54 -1.10
C LYS A 153 0.35 3.80 -2.40
N LEU A 154 1.62 4.21 -2.30
CA LEU A 154 2.49 4.46 -3.45
C LEU A 154 2.65 3.21 -4.32
N LEU A 155 2.97 2.06 -3.71
CA LEU A 155 3.17 0.81 -4.46
C LEU A 155 1.91 0.39 -5.23
N ARG A 156 0.73 0.56 -4.62
CA ARG A 156 -0.57 0.23 -5.24
C ARG A 156 -0.97 1.20 -6.34
N GLU A 157 -0.68 2.48 -6.18
CA GLU A 157 -1.06 3.55 -7.11
C GLU A 157 0.00 3.80 -8.18
N SER A 158 1.19 3.20 -8.07
CA SER A 158 2.34 3.39 -8.96
C SER A 158 2.01 3.26 -10.45
N HIS A 159 1.21 2.26 -10.86
CA HIS A 159 0.78 2.12 -12.25
C HIS A 159 -0.09 3.29 -12.71
N LEU A 160 -0.99 3.78 -11.85
CA LEU A 160 -1.84 4.91 -12.17
C LEU A 160 -1.01 6.21 -12.29
N LEU A 161 -0.07 6.42 -11.37
CA LEU A 161 0.86 7.56 -11.40
C LEU A 161 1.76 7.49 -12.64
N SER A 162 2.35 6.33 -12.93
CA SER A 162 3.20 6.09 -14.10
C SER A 162 2.46 6.31 -15.42
N THR A 163 1.21 5.83 -15.54
CA THR A 163 0.41 6.09 -16.75
C THR A 163 0.04 7.56 -16.90
N SER A 164 -0.13 8.29 -15.79
CA SER A 164 -0.49 9.71 -15.81
C SER A 164 0.72 10.61 -16.03
N SER A 165 1.91 10.16 -15.65
CA SER A 165 3.19 10.85 -15.89
C SER A 165 3.85 10.42 -17.21
N SER A 166 3.25 9.50 -17.96
CA SER A 166 3.76 9.00 -19.25
C SER A 166 3.76 10.14 -20.28
N GLY A 167 4.89 10.84 -20.38
CA GLY A 167 5.08 12.01 -21.26
C GLY A 167 5.71 13.22 -20.58
N THR A 168 5.86 13.21 -19.25
CA THR A 168 6.56 14.25 -18.50
C THR A 168 7.88 13.67 -17.97
N SER A 169 9.00 14.38 -18.20
CA SER A 169 10.33 13.97 -17.74
C SER A 169 10.44 13.88 -16.22
N THR A 170 9.58 14.61 -15.49
CA THR A 170 9.49 14.59 -14.04
C THR A 170 8.25 13.80 -13.58
N PRO A 171 8.42 12.66 -12.87
CA PRO A 171 7.29 11.91 -12.35
C PRO A 171 6.63 12.68 -11.19
N SER A 172 5.42 13.21 -11.40
CA SER A 172 4.63 13.75 -10.30
C SER A 172 4.18 12.62 -9.37
N LEU A 173 4.62 12.65 -8.12
CA LEU A 173 4.21 11.72 -7.07
C LEU A 173 2.82 12.03 -6.50
N SER A 174 2.19 13.11 -6.96
CA SER A 174 0.84 13.50 -6.54
C SER A 174 -0.18 13.19 -7.63
N ALA A 175 -1.21 12.43 -7.26
CA ALA A 175 -2.35 12.18 -8.13
C ALA A 175 -3.27 13.42 -8.14
N THR A 176 -3.41 14.06 -9.29
CA THR A 176 -4.30 15.21 -9.50
C THR A 176 -5.47 14.86 -10.41
N GLY A 177 -6.55 15.66 -10.36
CA GLY A 177 -7.71 15.52 -11.25
C GLY A 177 -8.32 14.11 -11.29
N ILE A 178 -8.39 13.52 -12.49
CA ILE A 178 -8.99 12.18 -12.72
C ILE A 178 -8.15 11.08 -12.05
N ALA A 179 -6.82 11.22 -12.05
CA ALA A 179 -5.94 10.25 -11.37
C ALA A 179 -6.21 10.27 -9.86
N ARG A 180 -6.48 11.44 -9.27
CA ARG A 180 -6.89 11.54 -7.84
C ARG A 180 -8.15 10.73 -7.56
N HIS A 181 -9.16 10.80 -8.42
CA HIS A 181 -10.38 10.04 -8.16
C HIS A 181 -10.15 8.53 -8.27
N LYS A 182 -9.38 8.08 -9.26
CA LYS A 182 -9.03 6.66 -9.41
C LYS A 182 -8.17 6.16 -8.24
N SER A 183 -7.24 6.97 -7.73
CA SER A 183 -6.44 6.60 -6.56
C SER A 183 -7.32 6.47 -5.31
N THR A 184 -8.25 7.41 -5.09
CA THR A 184 -9.20 7.31 -3.97
C THR A 184 -10.07 6.06 -4.03
N ASP A 185 -10.50 5.64 -5.23
CA ASP A 185 -11.28 4.41 -5.43
C ASP A 185 -10.45 3.14 -5.16
N LEU A 186 -9.19 3.10 -5.60
CA LEU A 186 -8.27 2.00 -5.26
C LEU A 186 -7.98 1.91 -3.76
N HIS A 187 -7.87 3.07 -3.09
CA HIS A 187 -7.72 3.12 -1.64
C HIS A 187 -8.96 2.59 -0.92
N LEU A 188 -10.17 2.96 -1.35
CA LEU A 188 -11.41 2.38 -0.80
C LEU A 188 -11.49 0.86 -1.00
N GLN A 189 -11.05 0.37 -2.17
CA GLN A 189 -10.95 -1.08 -2.42
C GLN A 189 -9.94 -1.75 -1.47
N SER A 190 -8.82 -1.09 -1.14
CA SER A 190 -7.86 -1.54 -0.12
C SER A 190 -8.49 -1.72 1.25
N LEU A 191 -9.30 -0.75 1.66
CA LEU A 191 -9.98 -0.75 2.95
C LEU A 191 -11.08 -1.81 3.03
N GLY A 192 -11.43 -2.46 1.92
CA GLY A 192 -12.37 -3.58 1.87
C GLY A 192 -13.61 -3.34 1.02
N ALA A 193 -13.67 -2.25 0.23
CA ALA A 193 -14.77 -2.09 -0.71
C ALA A 193 -14.77 -3.23 -1.75
N LYS A 194 -15.93 -3.87 -1.93
CA LYS A 194 -16.07 -5.07 -2.78
C LYS A 194 -16.00 -4.77 -4.29
N GLY A 195 -16.12 -3.51 -4.69
CA GLY A 195 -16.11 -3.10 -6.08
C GLY A 195 -15.68 -1.65 -6.23
N SER A 196 -15.25 -1.31 -7.45
CA SER A 196 -14.82 0.03 -7.83
C SER A 196 -16.00 0.86 -8.33
N VAL A 197 -16.05 2.13 -7.92
CA VAL A 197 -17.06 3.11 -8.35
C VAL A 197 -16.95 3.41 -9.85
N PHE A 198 -15.74 3.31 -10.41
CA PHE A 198 -15.46 3.56 -11.83
C PHE A 198 -15.86 2.40 -12.75
N THR A 199 -16.22 1.23 -12.20
CA THR A 199 -16.65 0.10 -13.03
C THR A 199 -18.04 0.31 -13.60
N GLN A 200 -18.16 0.25 -14.94
CA GLN A 200 -19.45 0.39 -15.61
C GLN A 200 -20.32 -0.86 -15.37
N LYS A 201 -21.40 -0.70 -14.58
CA LYS A 201 -22.32 -1.80 -14.23
C LYS A 201 -23.11 -2.32 -15.45
N LYS A 202 -23.73 -1.42 -16.22
CA LYS A 202 -24.60 -1.77 -17.35
C LYS A 202 -23.83 -1.65 -18.67
N MET A 203 -23.51 -2.80 -19.26
CA MET A 203 -22.94 -2.92 -20.60
C MET A 203 -23.65 -4.06 -21.34
N PRO A 204 -23.89 -3.94 -22.66
CA PRO A 204 -24.35 -5.06 -23.48
C PRO A 204 -23.38 -6.25 -23.37
N MET A 205 -23.94 -7.46 -23.25
CA MET A 205 -23.15 -8.68 -23.00
C MET A 205 -22.10 -8.94 -24.08
N ALA A 206 -22.42 -8.67 -25.35
CA ALA A 206 -21.49 -8.84 -26.47
C ALA A 206 -20.25 -7.94 -26.33
N GLN A 207 -20.44 -6.65 -26.06
CA GLN A 207 -19.36 -5.69 -25.86
C GLN A 207 -18.51 -6.05 -24.63
N ARG A 208 -19.15 -6.41 -23.52
CA ARG A 208 -18.45 -6.83 -22.30
C ARG A 208 -17.56 -8.05 -22.56
N LYS A 209 -18.09 -9.08 -23.25
CA LYS A 209 -17.32 -10.28 -23.64
C LYS A 209 -16.14 -9.92 -24.54
N HIS A 210 -16.37 -9.07 -25.55
CA HIS A 210 -15.31 -8.65 -26.47
C HIS A 210 -14.20 -7.87 -25.76
N MET A 211 -14.52 -6.94 -24.86
CA MET A 211 -13.51 -6.21 -24.09
C MET A 211 -12.66 -7.13 -23.21
N VAL A 212 -13.30 -8.09 -22.53
CA VAL A 212 -12.59 -9.09 -21.71
C VAL A 212 -11.72 -9.99 -22.58
N GLN A 213 -12.20 -10.44 -23.74
CA GLN A 213 -11.41 -11.23 -24.68
C GLN A 213 -10.23 -10.44 -25.22
N LYS A 214 -10.43 -9.18 -25.65
CA LYS A 214 -9.36 -8.29 -26.13
C LYS A 214 -8.31 -8.07 -25.04
N ALA A 215 -8.72 -7.80 -23.80
CA ALA A 215 -7.80 -7.64 -22.69
C ALA A 215 -6.96 -8.92 -22.45
N ARG A 216 -7.60 -10.10 -22.51
CA ARG A 216 -6.90 -11.39 -22.39
C ARG A 216 -5.91 -11.62 -23.52
N THR A 217 -6.31 -11.44 -24.78
CA THR A 217 -5.44 -11.69 -25.93
C THR A 217 -4.27 -10.71 -26.00
N THR A 218 -4.48 -9.43 -25.66
CA THR A 218 -3.39 -8.45 -25.56
C THR A 218 -2.37 -8.85 -24.49
N GLU A 219 -2.86 -9.26 -23.31
CA GLU A 219 -2.00 -9.67 -22.21
C GLU A 219 -1.30 -11.02 -22.47
N GLU A 220 -1.95 -11.97 -23.14
CA GLU A 220 -1.36 -13.22 -23.60
C GLU A 220 -0.25 -12.96 -24.62
N LYS A 221 -0.46 -12.05 -25.58
CA LYS A 221 0.58 -11.61 -26.52
C LYS A 221 1.76 -10.95 -25.82
N ARG A 222 1.51 -10.07 -24.85
CA ARG A 222 2.58 -9.46 -24.02
C ARG A 222 3.39 -10.52 -23.28
N ARG A 223 2.73 -11.53 -22.69
CA ARG A 223 3.41 -12.62 -22.00
C ARG A 223 4.17 -13.54 -22.95
N ALA A 224 3.63 -13.84 -24.14
CA ALA A 224 4.32 -14.64 -25.15
C ALA A 224 5.58 -13.91 -25.63
N ALA A 225 5.46 -12.64 -26.02
CA ALA A 225 6.59 -11.81 -26.44
C ALA A 225 7.65 -11.67 -25.34
N ALA A 226 7.24 -11.50 -24.08
CA ALA A 226 8.18 -11.45 -22.95
C ALA A 226 8.88 -12.79 -22.72
N LYS A 227 8.17 -13.93 -22.84
CA LYS A 227 8.78 -15.27 -22.75
C LYS A 227 9.80 -15.50 -23.86
N GLU A 228 9.46 -15.10 -25.08
CA GLU A 228 10.34 -15.19 -26.25
C GLU A 228 11.56 -14.28 -26.11
N ALA A 229 11.40 -13.10 -25.52
CA ALA A 229 12.48 -12.16 -25.22
C ALA A 229 13.24 -12.46 -23.92
N GLY A 230 12.86 -13.48 -23.14
CA GLY A 230 13.46 -13.80 -21.84
C GLY A 230 13.17 -12.78 -20.72
N ILE A 231 12.19 -11.90 -20.88
CA ILE A 231 11.78 -10.89 -19.88
C ILE A 231 10.83 -11.53 -18.85
N ILE A 232 11.18 -11.42 -17.57
CA ILE A 232 10.37 -11.93 -16.47
C ILE A 232 9.24 -10.94 -16.16
N LEU A 233 8.00 -11.41 -16.25
CA LEU A 233 6.80 -10.65 -15.88
C LEU A 233 6.23 -11.11 -14.54
N GLU A 234 5.40 -10.25 -13.94
CA GLU A 234 4.65 -10.56 -12.73
C GLU A 234 3.78 -11.82 -12.89
N ARG A 235 3.69 -12.59 -11.81
CA ARG A 235 2.87 -13.81 -11.77
C ARG A 235 1.39 -13.43 -11.66
N PRO A 236 0.51 -13.97 -12.53
CA PRO A 236 -0.91 -13.67 -12.46
C PRO A 236 -1.50 -14.17 -11.13
N THR A 237 -2.30 -13.34 -10.48
CA THR A 237 -3.05 -13.74 -9.29
C THR A 237 -4.19 -14.67 -9.70
N MET A 238 -3.99 -15.99 -9.57
CA MET A 238 -4.91 -17.01 -10.09
C MET A 238 -6.31 -17.05 -9.44
N GLY A 239 -6.58 -16.19 -8.44
CA GLY A 239 -7.77 -16.22 -7.58
C GLY A 239 -8.84 -15.16 -7.84
N THR A 240 -8.57 -14.11 -8.63
CA THR A 240 -9.45 -12.93 -8.72
C THR A 240 -10.13 -12.73 -10.07
N SER A 241 -9.95 -13.66 -11.01
CA SER A 241 -10.67 -13.58 -12.29
C SER A 241 -12.17 -13.73 -12.05
N ALA A 242 -12.95 -12.70 -12.38
CA ALA A 242 -14.40 -12.53 -12.19
C ALA A 242 -15.30 -13.54 -12.96
N GLY A 243 -14.83 -14.77 -13.17
CA GLY A 243 -15.54 -15.85 -13.84
C GLY A 243 -15.06 -17.25 -13.48
N LYS A 244 -14.12 -17.42 -12.56
CA LYS A 244 -13.86 -18.73 -11.97
C LYS A 244 -15.01 -19.03 -11.01
N ARG A 245 -15.87 -19.98 -11.40
CA ARG A 245 -16.80 -20.64 -10.48
C ARG A 245 -16.03 -20.94 -9.21
N ASP A 246 -16.61 -20.55 -8.07
CA ASP A 246 -16.10 -20.74 -6.72
C ASP A 246 -15.18 -21.97 -6.67
N ALA A 247 -13.86 -21.76 -6.66
CA ALA A 247 -12.94 -22.86 -6.36
C ALA A 247 -13.20 -23.42 -4.95
N ASN A 248 -13.97 -22.68 -4.16
CA ASN A 248 -14.48 -23.04 -2.85
C ASN A 248 -15.82 -23.81 -2.88
N ARG A 249 -16.49 -23.94 -4.04
CA ARG A 249 -17.59 -24.90 -4.19
C ARG A 249 -16.97 -26.28 -4.18
N LYS A 250 -17.10 -26.94 -3.02
CA LYS A 250 -16.80 -28.36 -2.86
C LYS A 250 -17.47 -29.09 -4.01
N ARG A 251 -16.68 -29.76 -4.85
CA ARG A 251 -17.18 -30.57 -5.96
C ARG A 251 -18.23 -31.51 -5.38
N GLU A 252 -19.42 -31.52 -5.96
CA GLU A 252 -20.48 -32.43 -5.54
C GLU A 252 -19.92 -33.85 -5.57
N GLN A 253 -20.00 -34.55 -4.44
CA GLN A 253 -19.56 -35.93 -4.35
C GLN A 253 -20.46 -36.76 -5.26
N ALA A 254 -19.86 -37.55 -6.14
CA ALA A 254 -20.60 -38.40 -7.07
C ALA A 254 -21.54 -39.33 -6.27
N VAL A 255 -22.84 -39.22 -6.54
CA VAL A 255 -23.86 -40.12 -6.00
C VAL A 255 -23.61 -41.50 -6.61
N GLY A 256 -23.38 -42.51 -5.77
CA GLY A 256 -23.08 -43.88 -6.23
C GLY A 256 -21.79 -44.50 -5.70
N LEU A 257 -21.08 -43.86 -4.76
CA LEU A 257 -20.01 -44.53 -4.03
C LEU A 257 -20.60 -45.58 -3.07
N PRO A 258 -20.03 -46.80 -2.99
CA PRO A 258 -20.50 -47.81 -2.04
C PRO A 258 -20.36 -47.29 -0.61
N SER A 259 -21.36 -47.56 0.23
CA SER A 259 -21.37 -47.12 1.64
C SER A 259 -20.31 -47.84 2.51
N VAL A 260 -19.77 -48.96 2.03
CA VAL A 260 -18.76 -49.76 2.73
C VAL A 260 -17.40 -49.56 2.07
N GLY A 261 -16.35 -49.43 2.87
CA GLY A 261 -14.97 -49.32 2.37
C GLY A 261 -14.64 -48.06 1.57
N LYS A 262 -13.46 -48.09 0.94
CA LYS A 262 -12.97 -47.01 0.06
C LYS A 262 -12.87 -47.53 -1.36
N PHE A 263 -13.65 -46.94 -2.27
CA PHE A 263 -13.55 -47.23 -3.70
C PHE A 263 -12.47 -46.34 -4.34
N ARG A 264 -11.42 -46.95 -4.89
CA ARG A 264 -10.33 -46.25 -5.57
C ARG A 264 -9.97 -47.01 -6.85
N GLY A 265 -10.07 -46.32 -7.99
CA GLY A 265 -9.60 -46.85 -9.27
C GLY A 265 -10.24 -48.18 -9.70
N GLY A 266 -11.54 -48.40 -9.42
CA GLY A 266 -12.23 -49.65 -9.74
C GLY A 266 -12.15 -50.73 -8.66
N THR A 267 -11.29 -50.56 -7.65
CA THR A 267 -11.11 -51.53 -6.57
C THR A 267 -11.80 -51.06 -5.30
N LEU A 268 -12.57 -51.96 -4.67
CA LEU A 268 -13.17 -51.73 -3.36
C LEU A 268 -12.24 -52.25 -2.26
N SER A 269 -11.70 -51.34 -1.45
CA SER A 269 -10.91 -51.70 -0.27
C SER A 269 -11.81 -51.73 0.97
N LEU A 270 -11.97 -52.92 1.57
CA LEU A 270 -12.73 -53.13 2.81
C LEU A 270 -11.78 -53.22 4.00
N SER A 271 -12.14 -52.58 5.12
CA SER A 271 -11.42 -52.79 6.37
C SER A 271 -11.83 -54.12 7.02
N LYS A 272 -10.97 -54.68 7.88
CA LYS A 272 -11.33 -55.89 8.67
C LYS A 272 -12.61 -55.70 9.49
N LYS A 273 -12.92 -54.45 9.89
CA LYS A 273 -14.16 -54.09 10.61
C LYS A 273 -15.37 -54.19 9.67
N ASP A 274 -15.24 -53.68 8.45
CA ASP A 274 -16.32 -53.75 7.45
C ASP A 274 -16.63 -55.21 7.11
N VAL A 275 -15.58 -56.01 6.87
CA VAL A 275 -15.73 -57.46 6.64
C VAL A 275 -16.45 -58.11 7.81
N ARG A 276 -16.00 -57.90 9.07
CA ARG A 276 -16.67 -58.47 10.26
C ARG A 276 -18.13 -58.03 10.42
N SER A 277 -18.45 -56.78 10.07
CA SER A 277 -19.83 -56.25 10.13
C SER A 277 -20.74 -56.88 9.08
N ILE A 278 -20.21 -57.19 7.90
CA ILE A 278 -20.96 -57.81 6.80
C ILE A 278 -21.10 -59.32 7.02
N THR A 279 -20.06 -59.99 7.51
CA THR A 279 -20.05 -61.45 7.73
C THR A 279 -20.73 -61.87 9.04
N GLY A 280 -21.45 -60.97 9.71
CA GLY A 280 -22.21 -61.29 10.93
C GLY A 280 -21.39 -61.55 12.21
N GLY A 281 -20.09 -61.24 12.19
CA GLY A 281 -19.16 -61.49 13.31
C GLY A 281 -19.03 -60.35 14.31
N GLY A 282 -20.12 -59.60 14.53
CA GLY A 282 -20.14 -58.38 15.33
C GLY A 282 -20.82 -58.54 16.69
N SER A 283 -20.06 -59.04 17.67
CA SER A 283 -20.06 -58.62 19.09
C SER A 283 -21.32 -57.88 19.59
N LYS A 284 -22.16 -58.57 20.36
CA LYS A 284 -22.99 -57.96 21.41
C LYS A 284 -22.08 -57.11 22.31
N ASP A 285 -22.10 -55.79 22.17
CA ASP A 285 -21.67 -54.94 23.29
C ASP A 285 -22.41 -53.59 23.32
N LYS A 286 -23.34 -53.53 24.27
CA LYS A 286 -23.74 -52.39 25.10
C LYS A 286 -23.93 -51.03 24.41
N GLY A 287 -25.18 -50.76 24.06
CA GLY A 287 -25.74 -49.43 24.28
C GLY A 287 -25.65 -49.05 25.76
N LYS A 288 -24.59 -48.34 26.16
CA LYS A 288 -24.58 -47.60 27.42
C LYS A 288 -25.51 -46.40 27.24
N ALA A 289 -26.72 -46.55 27.79
CA ALA A 289 -27.66 -45.47 28.03
C ALA A 289 -26.94 -44.29 28.69
N LYS A 290 -26.97 -43.14 28.03
CA LYS A 290 -26.53 -41.86 28.56
C LYS A 290 -27.55 -41.44 29.62
N LYS A 291 -27.32 -41.86 30.87
CA LYS A 291 -28.06 -41.45 32.05
C LYS A 291 -28.02 -39.92 32.14
N GLY A 292 -29.18 -39.29 32.12
CA GLY A 292 -29.34 -37.85 32.28
C GLY A 292 -28.71 -37.37 33.59
N ARG A 293 -28.03 -36.23 33.51
CA ARG A 293 -27.82 -35.34 34.66
C ARG A 293 -28.73 -34.14 34.41
N ARG A 294 -29.75 -34.05 35.26
CA ARG A 294 -30.31 -32.79 35.72
C ARG A 294 -29.23 -32.01 36.47
#